data_AF-A0A959I8P7-F1
#
_entry.id   AF-A0A959I8P7-F1
#
_cell.length_a   1.000
_cell.length_b   1.000
_cell.length_c   1.000
_cell.angle_alpha   90.00
_cell.angle_beta   90.00
_cell.angle_gamma   90.00
#
_symmetry.space_group_name_H-M   'P 1'
#
loop_
_entity.id
_entity.type
_entity.pdbx_description
1 polymer ?
#
loop_
_entity_poly.entity_id
_entity_poly.type
_entity_poly.pdbx_seq_one_letter_code
_entity_poly.pdbx_strand_id
1 'polypeptide(L)'
;ALLARLSAEGTAGRKDFLVSEERFYLLRDAARFELPMLHLLSNELAESVYTTYLLLRKYPDNFYLEKLLCKSLYILAKYNNNLDRAFKSNYREVEGESQQAHFFLNKLSRKESTVLAARYAWLLQQKQPEDAEVEAIVRDLFVELGQHFEGLAGFRSELPPLDTLASEAEPGQADPSSKYDKIRQQKKEAALPGEAEYWRYGFHEFVNDSLFRMGFEEGRKEYLKRKEWDDYMRTRKGRNQWKKYEKKIEKKGLQLGIDRIVIVNPFYLRADSRDRNNVRFIESELGQERFRQLLKEMAASLELDVQMLDVADLRTDQSLEFNEIRLLNDWFDQQVDQDDLSLTPGFNQQKIDEIADKYGTDYFLWPGLLTRQQGKGLILYALLFDVRTGKREAVKFDYLHKREQAYLVRAHVYDALFQIKSKE
;
A
#
# COMPACT_ATOMS: atom_id res chain seq x y z
N ALA A 1 -23.45 31.61 -17.49
CA ALA A 1 -24.65 31.58 -16.62
C ALA A 1 -24.30 31.68 -15.13
N LEU A 2 -23.47 30.78 -14.56
CA LEU A 2 -23.08 30.84 -13.14
C LEU A 2 -22.22 32.08 -12.81
N LEU A 3 -21.21 32.38 -13.62
CA LEU A 3 -20.38 33.59 -13.50
C LEU A 3 -21.19 34.89 -13.58
N ALA A 4 -22.18 34.94 -14.48
CA ALA A 4 -23.09 36.08 -14.64
C ALA A 4 -24.03 36.25 -13.43
N ARG A 5 -24.39 35.15 -12.75
CA ARG A 5 -25.14 35.18 -11.48
C ARG A 5 -24.26 35.64 -10.31
N LEU A 6 -23.02 35.16 -10.23
CA LEU A 6 -22.07 35.56 -9.18
C LEU A 6 -21.67 37.03 -9.26
N SER A 7 -21.65 37.60 -10.46
CA SER A 7 -21.39 39.03 -10.71
C SER A 7 -22.61 39.94 -10.50
N ALA A 8 -23.82 39.40 -10.52
CA ALA A 8 -25.06 40.15 -10.31
C ALA A 8 -25.44 40.29 -8.82
N GLU A 9 -24.90 39.41 -7.97
CA GLU A 9 -24.95 39.58 -6.52
C GLU A 9 -23.90 40.62 -6.08
N GLY A 10 -24.35 41.76 -5.56
CA GLY A 10 -23.46 42.80 -5.03
C GLY A 10 -22.50 42.26 -3.97
N THR A 11 -21.26 42.74 -3.98
CA THR A 11 -20.20 42.33 -3.03
C THR A 11 -20.36 42.97 -1.64
N ALA A 12 -21.35 43.84 -1.46
CA ALA A 12 -21.63 44.51 -0.20
C ALA A 12 -22.06 43.49 0.88
N GLY A 13 -21.22 43.31 1.90
CA GLY A 13 -21.47 42.38 3.01
C GLY A 13 -20.88 40.98 2.83
N ARG A 14 -20.16 40.69 1.73
CA ARG A 14 -19.40 39.45 1.61
C ARG A 14 -18.24 39.45 2.61
N LYS A 15 -18.11 38.38 3.37
CA LYS A 15 -16.94 38.11 4.21
C LYS A 15 -16.08 37.08 3.48
N ASP A 16 -14.77 37.33 3.44
CA ASP A 16 -13.82 36.38 2.84
C ASP A 16 -13.80 35.04 3.58
N PHE A 17 -14.15 35.05 4.87
CA PHE A 17 -14.23 33.86 5.72
C PHE A 17 -15.54 33.79 6.50
N LEU A 18 -16.12 32.57 6.58
CA LEU A 18 -17.29 32.26 7.42
C LEU A 18 -16.93 32.01 8.90
N VAL A 19 -15.66 31.72 9.16
CA VAL A 19 -15.03 31.56 10.48
C VAL A 19 -13.85 32.55 10.58
N SER A 20 -13.08 32.54 11.68
CA SER A 20 -11.83 33.31 11.69
C SER A 20 -10.89 32.82 10.60
N GLU A 21 -10.12 33.73 9.99
CA GLU A 21 -9.11 33.40 8.98
C GLU A 21 -8.12 32.33 9.49
N GLU A 22 -7.69 32.47 10.74
CA GLU A 22 -6.86 31.47 11.44
C GLU A 22 -7.53 30.09 11.46
N ARG A 23 -8.80 30.01 11.88
CA ARG A 23 -9.54 28.73 11.94
C ARG A 23 -9.74 28.15 10.53
N PHE A 24 -9.98 29.00 9.54
CA PHE A 24 -10.10 28.56 8.14
C PHE A 24 -8.79 27.92 7.66
N TYR A 25 -7.66 28.59 7.86
CA TYR A 25 -6.36 28.04 7.43
C TYR A 25 -5.93 26.83 8.23
N LEU A 26 -6.25 26.76 9.53
CA LEU A 26 -6.05 25.56 10.33
C LEU A 26 -6.82 24.36 9.76
N LEU A 27 -8.12 24.53 9.48
CA LEU A 27 -8.96 23.47 8.91
C LEU A 27 -8.50 23.07 7.50
N ARG A 28 -8.16 24.05 6.66
CA ARG A 28 -7.65 23.80 5.31
C ARG A 28 -6.35 23.00 5.36
N ASP A 29 -5.44 23.35 6.25
CA ASP A 29 -4.16 22.67 6.36
C ASP A 29 -4.35 21.26 6.94
N ALA A 30 -5.16 21.09 7.99
CA ALA A 30 -5.52 19.77 8.50
C ALA A 30 -6.08 18.84 7.39
N ALA A 31 -6.99 19.34 6.56
CA ALA A 31 -7.51 18.58 5.41
C ALA A 31 -6.40 18.24 4.38
N ARG A 32 -5.45 19.14 4.14
CA ARG A 32 -4.32 18.89 3.23
C ARG A 32 -3.35 17.84 3.76
N PHE A 33 -3.15 17.76 5.08
CA PHE A 33 -2.30 16.73 5.70
C PHE A 33 -2.83 15.30 5.51
N GLU A 34 -4.13 15.13 5.26
CA GLU A 34 -4.74 13.83 4.96
C GLU A 34 -4.52 13.40 3.50
N LEU A 35 -4.39 14.35 2.57
CA LEU A 35 -4.31 14.06 1.13
C LEU A 35 -3.18 13.11 0.74
N PRO A 36 -1.93 13.25 1.21
CA PRO A 36 -0.86 12.32 0.86
C PRO A 36 -1.16 10.85 1.16
N MET A 37 -1.81 10.58 2.30
CA MET A 37 -2.19 9.22 2.71
C MET A 37 -3.35 8.71 1.86
N LEU A 38 -4.36 9.55 1.59
CA LEU A 38 -5.47 9.19 0.72
C LEU A 38 -5.01 8.87 -0.70
N HIS A 39 -4.06 9.64 -1.24
CA HIS A 39 -3.43 9.34 -2.52
C HIS A 39 -2.67 8.00 -2.49
N LEU A 40 -1.93 7.70 -1.42
CA LEU A 40 -1.27 6.40 -1.26
C LEU A 40 -2.26 5.22 -1.25
N LEU A 41 -3.33 5.34 -0.46
CA LEU A 41 -4.39 4.34 -0.38
C LEU A 41 -5.12 4.15 -1.71
N SER A 42 -5.23 5.22 -2.52
CA SER A 42 -5.83 5.18 -3.86
C SER A 42 -4.83 4.79 -4.96
N ASN A 43 -3.60 4.41 -4.60
CA ASN A 43 -2.50 4.10 -5.50
C ASN A 43 -2.10 5.25 -6.46
N GLU A 44 -2.40 6.49 -6.09
CA GLU A 44 -2.06 7.73 -6.80
C GLU A 44 -0.67 8.21 -6.37
N LEU A 45 0.34 7.38 -6.63
CA LEU A 45 1.67 7.53 -6.04
C LEU A 45 2.34 8.89 -6.33
N ALA A 46 2.22 9.36 -7.57
CA ALA A 46 2.80 10.64 -7.99
C ALA A 46 2.11 11.84 -7.33
N GLU A 47 0.80 11.77 -7.12
CA GLU A 47 0.04 12.81 -6.41
C GLU A 47 0.38 12.82 -4.92
N SER A 48 0.62 11.64 -4.33
CA SER A 48 1.14 11.55 -2.97
C SER A 48 2.50 12.21 -2.84
N VAL A 49 3.46 11.91 -3.73
CA VAL A 49 4.80 12.53 -3.73
C VAL A 49 4.69 14.05 -3.91
N TYR A 50 3.92 14.50 -4.90
CA TYR A 50 3.76 15.92 -5.20
C TYR A 50 3.13 16.69 -4.03
N THR A 51 2.03 16.19 -3.49
CA THR A 51 1.32 16.84 -2.37
C THR A 51 2.18 16.84 -1.11
N THR A 52 2.87 15.74 -0.82
CA THR A 52 3.82 15.67 0.32
C THR A 52 4.94 16.69 0.16
N TYR A 53 5.54 16.79 -1.03
CA TYR A 53 6.57 17.79 -1.31
C TYR A 53 6.09 19.22 -1.09
N LEU A 54 4.89 19.57 -1.57
CA LEU A 54 4.31 20.90 -1.34
C LEU A 54 4.11 21.20 0.14
N LEU A 55 3.69 20.20 0.93
CA LEU A 55 3.51 20.36 2.37
C LEU A 55 4.85 20.47 3.09
N LEU A 56 5.87 19.70 2.71
CA LEU A 56 7.22 19.80 3.27
C LEU A 56 7.86 21.17 2.98
N ARG A 57 7.55 21.83 1.86
CA ARG A 57 8.00 23.22 1.62
C ARG A 57 7.45 24.19 2.67
N LYS A 58 6.27 23.91 3.23
CA LYS A 58 5.65 24.72 4.28
C LYS A 58 6.01 24.24 5.69
N TYR A 59 6.20 22.93 5.84
CA TYR A 59 6.45 22.23 7.11
C TYR A 59 7.67 21.30 6.97
N PRO A 60 8.89 21.87 6.81
CA PRO A 60 10.07 21.12 6.38
C PRO A 60 10.53 20.03 7.35
N ASP A 61 10.33 20.24 8.65
CA ASP A 61 10.75 19.28 9.69
C ASP A 61 9.63 18.33 10.14
N ASN A 62 8.53 18.27 9.38
CA ASN A 62 7.41 17.42 9.76
C ASN A 62 7.68 15.95 9.42
N PHE A 63 8.01 15.18 10.45
CA PHE A 63 8.35 13.77 10.32
C PHE A 63 7.23 12.90 9.73
N TYR A 64 5.96 13.23 9.98
CA TYR A 64 4.85 12.50 9.36
C TYR A 64 4.85 12.65 7.83
N LEU A 65 5.10 13.85 7.32
CA LEU A 65 5.23 14.09 5.88
C LEU A 65 6.49 13.45 5.29
N GLU A 66 7.61 13.48 6.00
CA GLU A 66 8.81 12.75 5.58
C GLU A 66 8.55 11.24 5.50
N LYS A 67 7.83 10.67 6.48
CA LYS A 67 7.44 9.26 6.47
C LYS A 67 6.48 8.93 5.32
N LEU A 68 5.56 9.82 4.96
CA LEU A 68 4.70 9.66 3.78
C LEU A 68 5.52 9.65 2.49
N LEU A 69 6.51 10.53 2.34
CA LEU A 69 7.40 10.52 1.18
C LEU A 69 8.21 9.21 1.13
N CYS A 70 8.70 8.74 2.28
CA CYS A 70 9.38 7.45 2.41
C CYS A 70 8.49 6.29 1.93
N LYS A 71 7.23 6.24 2.37
CA LYS A 71 6.24 5.23 1.95
C LYS A 71 6.00 5.28 0.44
N SER A 72 5.86 6.47 -0.14
CA SER A 72 5.67 6.63 -1.58
C SER A 72 6.87 6.12 -2.39
N LEU A 73 8.09 6.41 -1.95
CA LEU A 73 9.31 5.91 -2.60
C LEU A 73 9.48 4.40 -2.40
N TYR A 74 9.15 3.88 -1.23
CA TYR A 74 9.13 2.45 -0.93
C TYR A 74 8.20 1.70 -1.89
N ILE A 75 6.95 2.12 -2.01
CA ILE A 75 5.98 1.52 -2.93
C ILE A 75 6.42 1.63 -4.39
N LEU A 76 7.03 2.75 -4.80
CA LEU A 76 7.62 2.86 -6.14
C LEU A 76 8.68 1.77 -6.38
N ALA A 77 9.59 1.57 -5.43
CA ALA A 77 10.62 0.55 -5.53
C ALA A 77 10.01 -0.85 -5.64
N LYS A 78 9.02 -1.18 -4.79
CA LYS A 78 8.30 -2.47 -4.81
C LYS A 78 7.61 -2.72 -6.15
N TYR A 79 6.86 -1.73 -6.65
CA TYR A 79 6.24 -1.83 -7.97
C TYR A 79 7.26 -2.01 -9.06
N ASN A 80 8.33 -1.22 -9.09
CA ASN A 80 9.30 -1.31 -10.16
C ASN A 80 10.08 -2.63 -10.13
N ASN A 81 10.32 -3.21 -8.96
CA ASN A 81 11.05 -4.47 -8.82
C ASN A 81 10.20 -5.72 -9.09
N ASN A 82 8.88 -5.59 -9.02
CA ASN A 82 7.97 -6.61 -9.49
C ASN A 82 8.12 -6.79 -11.03
N LEU A 83 8.04 -8.03 -11.51
CA LEU A 83 8.23 -8.35 -12.92
C LEU A 83 6.97 -8.07 -13.76
N ASP A 84 5.81 -8.21 -13.15
CA ASP A 84 4.50 -8.18 -13.79
C ASP A 84 3.79 -6.83 -13.61
N ARG A 85 4.17 -6.07 -12.59
CA ARG A 85 3.73 -4.69 -12.35
C ARG A 85 4.94 -3.77 -12.43
N ALA A 86 4.75 -2.57 -12.99
CA ALA A 86 5.74 -1.49 -12.94
C ALA A 86 4.96 -0.19 -12.86
N PHE A 87 5.49 0.80 -12.14
CA PHE A 87 4.81 2.09 -12.07
C PHE A 87 4.75 2.71 -13.47
N LYS A 88 3.53 3.06 -13.89
CA LYS A 88 3.28 3.74 -15.16
C LYS A 88 2.35 4.89 -14.93
N SER A 89 2.75 6.04 -15.46
CA SER A 89 1.90 7.23 -15.48
C SER A 89 1.85 7.80 -16.88
N ASN A 90 0.65 8.19 -17.32
CA ASN A 90 0.45 8.99 -18.53
C ASN A 90 0.84 10.45 -18.27
N TYR A 91 2.09 10.72 -17.86
CA TYR A 91 2.59 12.06 -17.52
C TYR A 91 2.44 13.10 -18.65
N ARG A 92 2.13 12.69 -19.88
CA ARG A 92 1.86 13.60 -21.00
C ARG A 92 0.45 14.19 -20.97
N GLU A 93 -0.47 13.52 -20.26
CA GLU A 93 -1.87 13.91 -20.09
C GLU A 93 -2.11 14.62 -18.75
N VAL A 94 -1.10 14.64 -17.87
CA VAL A 94 -1.16 15.34 -16.58
C VAL A 94 -0.89 16.83 -16.83
N GLU A 95 -1.83 17.67 -16.41
CA GLU A 95 -1.71 19.13 -16.49
C GLU A 95 -1.11 19.72 -15.20
N GLY A 96 -0.47 20.89 -15.32
CA GLY A 96 0.06 21.63 -14.18
C GLY A 96 1.40 21.09 -13.64
N GLU A 97 1.81 21.59 -12.48
CA GLU A 97 3.13 21.33 -11.91
C GLU A 97 3.31 19.90 -11.37
N SER A 98 2.21 19.18 -11.05
CA SER A 98 2.29 17.78 -10.60
C SER A 98 2.84 16.86 -11.69
N GLN A 99 2.69 17.26 -12.97
CA GLN A 99 3.25 16.58 -14.13
C GLN A 99 4.74 16.23 -13.97
N GLN A 100 5.52 17.10 -13.31
CA GLN A 100 6.94 16.88 -13.09
C GLN A 100 7.20 15.67 -12.19
N ALA A 101 6.40 15.48 -11.14
CA ALA A 101 6.49 14.32 -10.27
C ALA A 101 6.12 13.03 -11.04
N HIS A 102 5.05 13.07 -11.83
CA HIS A 102 4.66 11.96 -12.69
C HIS A 102 5.75 11.58 -13.69
N PHE A 103 6.38 12.58 -14.32
CA PHE A 103 7.48 12.36 -15.25
C PHE A 103 8.69 11.75 -14.53
N PHE A 104 9.11 12.34 -13.41
CA PHE A 104 10.25 11.88 -12.63
C PHE A 104 10.10 10.41 -12.21
N LEU A 105 9.00 10.06 -11.55
CA LEU A 105 8.78 8.69 -11.06
C LEU A 105 8.66 7.67 -12.20
N ASN A 106 8.09 8.06 -13.35
CA ASN A 106 8.01 7.21 -14.53
C ASN A 106 9.40 6.95 -15.17
N LYS A 107 10.33 7.91 -15.07
CA LYS A 107 11.67 7.79 -15.67
C LYS A 107 12.71 7.08 -14.82
N LEU A 108 12.46 6.90 -13.53
CA LEU A 108 13.34 6.13 -12.68
C LEU A 108 13.32 4.65 -13.10
N SER A 109 14.50 4.12 -13.40
CA SER A 109 14.68 2.67 -13.57
C SER A 109 14.52 1.94 -12.24
N ARG A 110 14.34 0.62 -12.30
CA ARG A 110 14.22 -0.26 -11.12
C ARG A 110 15.36 -0.06 -10.11
N LYS A 111 16.60 0.04 -10.61
CA LYS A 111 17.79 0.28 -9.77
C LYS A 111 17.75 1.66 -9.14
N GLU A 112 17.46 2.69 -9.92
CA GLU A 112 17.46 4.08 -9.45
C GLU A 112 16.35 4.32 -8.42
N SER A 113 15.13 3.81 -8.64
CA SER A 113 14.04 3.91 -7.66
C SER A 113 14.37 3.18 -6.36
N THR A 114 15.00 2.00 -6.44
CA THR A 114 15.39 1.22 -5.25
C THR A 114 16.48 1.94 -4.45
N VAL A 115 17.51 2.48 -5.12
CA VAL A 115 18.57 3.25 -4.45
C VAL A 115 18.02 4.53 -3.83
N LEU A 116 17.15 5.25 -4.54
CA LEU A 116 16.52 6.47 -4.02
C LEU A 116 15.68 6.19 -2.78
N ALA A 117 14.82 5.16 -2.83
CA ALA A 117 13.99 4.77 -1.70
C ALA A 117 14.83 4.33 -0.50
N ALA A 118 15.82 3.45 -0.71
CA ALA A 118 16.67 2.96 0.37
C ALA A 118 17.51 4.07 1.00
N ARG A 119 18.05 5.01 0.20
CA ARG A 119 18.77 6.18 0.72
C ARG A 119 17.85 7.02 1.60
N TYR A 120 16.66 7.35 1.09
CA TYR A 120 15.74 8.22 1.81
C TYR A 120 15.28 7.58 3.12
N ALA A 121 14.90 6.30 3.08
CA ALA A 121 14.47 5.54 4.26
C ALA A 121 15.59 5.43 5.30
N TRP A 122 16.83 5.16 4.86
CA TRP A 122 17.98 5.08 5.77
C TRP A 122 18.25 6.39 6.50
N LEU A 123 18.28 7.52 5.77
CA LEU A 123 18.46 8.84 6.38
C LEU A 123 17.32 9.17 7.34
N LEU A 124 16.09 8.76 7.01
CA LEU A 124 14.93 8.95 7.87
C LEU A 124 15.03 8.11 9.15
N GLN A 125 15.50 6.87 9.06
CA GLN A 125 15.77 6.00 10.22
C GLN A 125 16.85 6.59 11.13
N GLN A 126 17.90 7.17 10.55
CA GLN A 126 18.94 7.85 11.33
C GLN A 126 18.38 9.06 12.09
N LYS A 127 17.39 9.76 11.50
CA LYS A 127 16.71 10.90 12.13
C LYS A 127 15.78 10.46 13.27
N GLN A 128 15.09 9.33 13.14
CA GLN A 128 14.18 8.78 14.15
C GLN A 128 14.39 7.26 14.33
N PRO A 129 15.41 6.84 15.11
CA PRO A 129 15.79 5.42 15.23
C PRO A 129 14.75 4.52 15.90
N GLU A 130 13.78 5.11 16.62
CA GLU A 130 12.74 4.38 17.36
C GLU A 130 11.46 4.14 16.52
N ASP A 131 11.35 4.71 15.32
CA ASP A 131 10.17 4.48 14.46
C ASP A 131 10.28 3.09 13.80
N ALA A 132 9.57 2.12 14.40
CA ALA A 132 9.56 0.73 13.96
C ALA A 132 9.03 0.54 12.53
N GLU A 133 8.16 1.45 12.05
CA GLU A 133 7.63 1.39 10.69
C GLU A 133 8.71 1.78 9.66
N VAL A 134 9.47 2.85 9.93
CA VAL A 134 10.62 3.22 9.10
C VAL A 134 11.70 2.15 9.14
N GLU A 135 11.96 1.55 10.31
CA GLU A 135 12.93 0.45 10.45
C GLU A 135 12.54 -0.74 9.58
N ALA A 136 11.26 -1.13 9.62
CA ALA A 136 10.74 -2.22 8.80
C ALA A 136 10.82 -1.90 7.30
N ILE A 137 10.52 -0.66 6.88
CA ILE A 137 10.71 -0.21 5.48
C ILE A 137 12.18 -0.32 5.06
N VAL A 138 13.11 0.11 5.90
CA VAL A 138 14.56 0.00 5.62
C VAL A 138 14.99 -1.45 5.44
N ARG A 139 14.54 -2.34 6.33
CA ARG A 139 14.86 -3.78 6.26
C ARG A 139 14.34 -4.40 4.97
N ASP A 140 13.10 -4.12 4.57
CA ASP A 140 12.56 -4.67 3.32
C ASP A 140 13.23 -4.04 2.08
N LEU A 141 13.55 -2.74 2.09
CA LEU A 141 14.32 -2.09 1.03
C LEU A 141 15.74 -2.66 0.87
N PHE A 142 16.35 -3.19 1.93
CA PHE A 142 17.62 -3.92 1.79
C PHE A 142 17.45 -5.25 1.05
N VAL A 143 16.30 -5.92 1.18
CA VAL A 143 15.97 -7.10 0.36
C VAL A 143 15.83 -6.70 -1.11
N GLU A 144 15.14 -5.60 -1.38
CA GLU A 144 14.98 -5.03 -2.73
C GLU A 144 16.34 -4.61 -3.33
N LEU A 145 17.25 -4.01 -2.54
CA LEU A 145 18.62 -3.74 -2.98
C LEU A 145 19.39 -5.03 -3.29
N GLY A 146 19.20 -6.07 -2.47
CA GLY A 146 19.79 -7.40 -2.66
C GLY A 146 19.45 -8.02 -4.01
N GLN A 147 18.30 -7.69 -4.61
CA GLN A 147 17.93 -8.11 -5.97
C GLN A 147 18.86 -7.54 -7.05
N HIS A 148 19.37 -6.32 -6.85
CA HIS A 148 20.11 -5.58 -7.87
C HIS A 148 21.63 -5.64 -7.70
N PHE A 149 22.11 -5.86 -6.48
CA PHE A 149 23.52 -5.69 -6.12
C PHE A 149 24.06 -6.86 -5.30
N GLU A 150 25.23 -7.37 -5.68
CA GLU A 150 25.91 -8.44 -4.93
C GLU A 150 26.64 -7.98 -3.68
N GLY A 151 27.02 -6.71 -3.70
CA GLY A 151 27.78 -6.04 -2.68
C GLY A 151 27.78 -4.55 -2.95
N LEU A 152 28.36 -3.79 -2.03
CA LEU A 152 28.42 -2.34 -2.14
C LEU A 152 29.58 -1.82 -3.01
N ALA A 153 30.41 -2.70 -3.57
CA ALA A 153 31.57 -2.34 -4.39
C ALA A 153 31.23 -1.51 -5.64
N GLY A 154 29.98 -1.57 -6.12
CA GLY A 154 29.51 -0.75 -7.24
C GLY A 154 29.29 0.72 -6.90
N PHE A 155 29.18 1.06 -5.61
CA PHE A 155 28.94 2.42 -5.12
C PHE A 155 30.24 3.18 -4.87
N ARG A 156 30.17 4.50 -4.97
CA ARG A 156 31.30 5.41 -4.75
C ARG A 156 31.21 6.01 -3.35
N SER A 157 32.35 6.14 -2.67
CA SER A 157 32.45 6.77 -1.35
C SER A 157 32.66 8.29 -1.42
N GLU A 158 32.98 8.82 -2.60
CA GLU A 158 33.25 10.25 -2.81
C GLU A 158 32.38 10.75 -3.96
N LEU A 159 31.83 11.95 -3.80
CA LEU A 159 31.10 12.64 -4.86
C LEU A 159 32.07 13.10 -5.94
N PRO A 160 31.64 13.17 -7.22
CA PRO A 160 32.44 13.82 -8.23
C PRO A 160 32.63 15.30 -7.87
N PRO A 161 33.76 15.92 -8.24
CA PRO A 161 33.94 17.36 -8.05
C PRO A 161 32.78 18.10 -8.72
N LEU A 162 32.16 19.04 -7.98
CA LEU A 162 31.13 19.93 -8.52
C LEU A 162 31.78 20.78 -9.62
N ASP A 163 31.47 20.47 -10.87
CA ASP A 163 31.89 21.30 -12.00
C ASP A 163 31.10 22.62 -11.94
N THR A 164 31.79 23.75 -11.78
CA THR A 164 31.23 25.10 -11.65
C THR A 164 30.67 25.64 -12.97
N LEU A 165 29.83 24.87 -13.65
CA LEU A 165 29.12 25.29 -14.88
C LEU A 165 27.73 25.89 -14.57
N ALA A 166 27.58 26.51 -13.41
CA ALA A 166 26.60 27.58 -13.22
C ALA A 166 27.32 28.92 -13.37
N SER A 167 27.83 29.22 -14.57
CA SER A 167 28.01 30.63 -14.93
C SER A 167 26.61 31.20 -15.09
N GLU A 168 26.27 32.16 -14.23
CA GLU A 168 25.14 33.06 -14.44
C GLU A 168 25.25 33.65 -15.85
N ALA A 169 24.48 33.11 -16.79
CA ALA A 169 24.34 33.71 -18.10
C ALA A 169 23.41 34.91 -17.92
N GLU A 170 23.98 36.12 -17.91
CA GLU A 170 23.20 37.34 -18.07
C GLU A 170 22.29 37.25 -19.31
N PRO A 171 21.06 37.80 -19.26
CA PRO A 171 20.11 37.70 -20.35
C PRO A 171 20.51 38.63 -21.51
N GLY A 172 21.44 38.17 -22.34
CA GLY A 172 21.73 38.76 -23.65
C GLY A 172 20.63 38.42 -24.66
N GLN A 173 20.09 39.45 -25.32
CA GLN A 173 19.10 39.36 -26.38
C GLN A 173 19.53 38.36 -27.47
N ALA A 174 18.70 37.34 -27.74
CA ALA A 174 18.91 36.41 -28.85
C ALA A 174 17.60 36.00 -29.52
N ASP A 175 17.67 36.04 -30.85
CA ASP A 175 16.71 35.71 -31.91
C ASP A 175 15.90 34.40 -31.66
N PRO A 176 14.57 34.34 -31.94
CA PRO A 176 13.68 33.28 -31.43
C PRO A 176 13.86 31.88 -32.03
N SER A 177 14.72 31.68 -33.03
CA SER A 177 14.74 30.42 -33.81
C SER A 177 15.86 29.43 -33.48
N SER A 178 16.83 29.73 -32.60
CA SER A 178 17.94 28.79 -32.30
C SER A 178 18.15 28.41 -30.83
N LYS A 179 17.32 28.91 -29.90
CA LYS A 179 17.48 28.60 -28.47
C LYS A 179 17.31 27.11 -28.16
N TYR A 180 16.32 26.46 -28.78
CA TYR A 180 16.05 25.04 -28.56
C TYR A 180 17.09 24.12 -29.18
N ASP A 181 17.64 24.49 -30.35
CA ASP A 181 18.69 23.71 -31.01
C ASP A 181 20.05 23.87 -30.33
N LYS A 182 20.37 25.07 -29.82
CA LYS A 182 21.57 25.28 -28.98
C LYS A 182 21.48 24.53 -27.64
N ILE A 183 20.32 24.50 -26.99
CA ILE A 183 20.12 23.71 -25.75
C ILE A 183 20.22 22.20 -26.04
N ARG A 184 19.74 21.72 -27.20
CA ARG A 184 19.89 20.33 -27.62
C ARG A 184 21.33 19.96 -27.97
N GLN A 185 22.07 20.85 -28.65
CA GLN A 185 23.48 20.63 -28.98
C GLN A 185 24.36 20.69 -27.72
N GLN A 186 24.12 21.64 -26.82
CA GLN A 186 24.79 21.69 -25.51
C GLN A 186 24.48 20.46 -24.65
N LYS A 187 23.25 19.94 -24.64
CA LYS A 187 22.95 18.66 -23.98
C LYS A 187 23.63 17.44 -24.62
N LYS A 188 23.96 17.51 -25.92
CA LYS A 188 24.65 16.44 -26.64
C LYS A 188 26.17 16.47 -26.42
N GLU A 189 26.72 17.66 -26.22
CA GLU A 189 28.16 17.88 -26.00
C GLU A 189 28.54 17.93 -24.50
N ALA A 190 27.59 18.26 -23.62
CA ALA A 190 27.75 18.26 -22.16
C ALA A 190 27.15 17.02 -21.48
N ALA A 191 26.97 15.91 -22.20
CA ALA A 191 26.75 14.62 -21.56
C ALA A 191 28.05 14.24 -20.82
N LEU A 192 28.16 14.70 -19.56
CA LEU A 192 29.24 14.37 -18.66
C LEU A 192 29.44 12.84 -18.68
N PRO A 193 30.68 12.33 -18.73
CA PRO A 193 30.95 10.92 -18.49
C PRO A 193 30.56 10.59 -17.03
N GLY A 194 29.28 10.28 -16.80
CA GLY A 194 28.71 10.15 -15.46
C GLY A 194 27.18 10.23 -15.38
N GLU A 195 26.48 10.81 -16.38
CA GLU A 195 25.00 10.90 -16.35
C GLU A 195 24.30 9.53 -16.30
N ALA A 196 24.94 8.47 -16.80
CA ALA A 196 24.34 7.13 -16.86
C ALA A 196 24.34 6.37 -15.51
N GLU A 197 25.08 6.82 -14.49
CA GLU A 197 25.30 6.03 -13.26
C GLU A 197 25.29 6.86 -11.97
N TYR A 198 24.54 7.96 -11.92
CA TYR A 198 24.43 8.82 -10.72
C TYR A 198 24.00 8.05 -9.46
N TRP A 199 23.22 6.97 -9.61
CA TRP A 199 22.80 6.10 -8.51
C TRP A 199 23.99 5.48 -7.75
N ARG A 200 25.17 5.35 -8.36
CA ARG A 200 26.38 4.85 -7.68
C ARG A 200 26.83 5.74 -6.52
N TYR A 201 26.46 7.01 -6.54
CA TYR A 201 26.76 7.96 -5.47
C TYR A 201 25.67 7.99 -4.41
N GLY A 202 24.54 7.29 -4.58
CA GLY A 202 23.40 7.35 -3.66
C GLY A 202 23.73 7.00 -2.21
N PHE A 203 24.78 6.21 -1.98
CA PHE A 203 25.18 5.77 -0.64
C PHE A 203 26.54 6.35 -0.20
N HIS A 204 27.06 7.40 -0.84
CA HIS A 204 28.43 7.86 -0.60
C HIS A 204 28.76 8.14 0.88
N GLU A 205 27.79 8.65 1.66
CA GLU A 205 27.95 8.96 3.09
C GLU A 205 28.03 7.73 3.99
N PHE A 206 27.42 6.61 3.59
CA PHE A 206 27.21 5.45 4.45
C PHE A 206 27.59 4.11 3.79
N VAL A 207 28.23 4.14 2.61
CA VAL A 207 28.77 2.92 1.95
C VAL A 207 29.85 2.23 2.79
N ASN A 208 30.49 2.98 3.69
CA ASN A 208 31.46 2.48 4.66
C ASN A 208 30.90 2.36 6.07
N ASP A 209 29.63 2.71 6.29
CA ASP A 209 28.98 2.58 7.59
C ASP A 209 28.74 1.10 7.92
N SER A 210 29.07 0.70 9.15
CA SER A 210 29.01 -0.70 9.58
C SER A 210 27.57 -1.21 9.71
N LEU A 211 26.64 -0.38 10.20
CA LEU A 211 25.23 -0.77 10.35
C LEU A 211 24.57 -0.89 8.99
N PHE A 212 24.84 0.05 8.08
CA PHE A 212 24.35 0.00 6.70
C PHE A 212 24.82 -1.25 5.97
N ARG A 213 26.11 -1.60 6.10
CA ARG A 213 26.69 -2.82 5.51
C ARG A 213 26.03 -4.08 6.05
N MET A 214 25.87 -4.19 7.36
CA MET A 214 25.20 -5.34 7.98
C MET A 214 23.74 -5.44 7.51
N GLY A 215 22.99 -4.34 7.50
CA GLY A 215 21.61 -4.31 7.00
C GLY A 215 21.50 -4.75 5.54
N PHE A 216 22.39 -4.26 4.67
CA PHE A 216 22.47 -4.69 3.28
C PHE A 216 22.79 -6.19 3.15
N GLU A 217 23.77 -6.70 3.90
CA GLU A 217 24.13 -8.12 3.88
C GLU A 217 23.00 -9.03 4.35
N GLU A 218 22.26 -8.63 5.39
CA GLU A 218 21.07 -9.33 5.86
C GLU A 218 19.96 -9.33 4.80
N GLY A 219 19.66 -8.17 4.21
CA GLY A 219 18.69 -8.05 3.13
C GLY A 219 19.06 -8.91 1.91
N ARG A 220 20.34 -8.93 1.53
CA ARG A 220 20.87 -9.79 0.45
C ARG A 220 20.68 -11.28 0.77
N LYS A 221 20.96 -11.71 2.01
CA LYS A 221 20.73 -13.11 2.43
C LYS A 221 19.26 -13.49 2.33
N GLU A 222 18.36 -12.62 2.78
CA GLU A 222 16.92 -12.87 2.69
C GLU A 222 16.44 -12.89 1.23
N TYR A 223 16.93 -12.00 0.37
CA TYR A 223 16.65 -12.05 -1.07
C TYR A 223 17.07 -13.39 -1.69
N LEU A 224 18.29 -13.85 -1.41
CA LEU A 224 18.80 -15.11 -1.93
C LEU A 224 17.95 -16.29 -1.46
N LYS A 225 17.55 -16.30 -0.18
CA LYS A 225 16.66 -17.33 0.38
C LYS A 225 15.30 -17.35 -0.32
N ARG A 226 14.68 -16.18 -0.58
CA ARG A 226 13.41 -16.07 -1.34
C ARG A 226 13.58 -16.62 -2.76
N LYS A 227 14.66 -16.22 -3.44
CA LYS A 227 14.99 -16.68 -4.79
C LYS A 227 15.22 -18.19 -4.86
N GLU A 228 16.00 -18.74 -3.92
CA GLU A 228 16.26 -20.18 -3.84
C GLU A 228 14.97 -20.98 -3.63
N TRP A 229 14.06 -20.48 -2.80
CA TRP A 229 12.75 -21.08 -2.59
C TRP A 229 11.91 -21.07 -3.88
N ASP A 230 11.84 -19.92 -4.57
CA ASP A 230 11.10 -19.80 -5.83
C ASP A 230 11.65 -20.74 -6.92
N ASP A 231 12.98 -20.79 -7.05
CA ASP A 231 13.66 -21.68 -7.99
C ASP A 231 13.41 -23.15 -7.62
N TYR A 232 13.44 -23.51 -6.32
CA TYR A 232 13.07 -24.83 -5.84
C TYR A 232 11.62 -25.20 -6.19
N MET A 233 10.67 -24.28 -5.98
CA MET A 233 9.25 -24.49 -6.24
C MET A 233 8.94 -24.71 -7.73
N ARG A 234 9.77 -24.16 -8.63
CA ARG A 234 9.70 -24.41 -10.08
C ARG A 234 10.18 -25.81 -10.49
N THR A 235 11.01 -26.48 -9.67
CA THR A 235 11.50 -27.84 -9.95
C THR A 235 10.39 -28.89 -9.91
N ARG A 236 10.65 -30.09 -10.45
CA ARG A 236 9.72 -31.24 -10.30
C ARG A 236 9.52 -31.64 -8.84
N LYS A 237 10.57 -31.55 -8.01
CA LYS A 237 10.50 -31.89 -6.58
C LYS A 237 9.63 -30.89 -5.82
N GLY A 238 9.86 -29.59 -6.02
CA GLY A 238 9.04 -28.52 -5.42
C GLY A 238 7.57 -28.62 -5.83
N ARG A 239 7.26 -28.76 -7.13
CA ARG A 239 5.88 -28.98 -7.59
C ARG A 239 5.23 -30.23 -7.00
N ASN A 240 5.98 -31.32 -6.82
CA ASN A 240 5.47 -32.52 -6.16
C ASN A 240 5.21 -32.30 -4.67
N GLN A 241 6.06 -31.51 -3.98
CA GLN A 241 5.83 -31.11 -2.59
C GLN A 241 4.57 -30.25 -2.48
N TRP A 242 4.39 -29.27 -3.36
CA TRP A 242 3.17 -28.46 -3.42
C TRP A 242 1.91 -29.32 -3.62
N LYS A 243 1.92 -30.25 -4.58
CA LYS A 243 0.79 -31.18 -4.78
C LYS A 243 0.49 -32.07 -3.57
N LYS A 244 1.52 -32.45 -2.79
CA LYS A 244 1.31 -33.19 -1.54
C LYS A 244 0.67 -32.30 -0.47
N TYR A 245 1.10 -31.05 -0.40
CA TYR A 245 0.53 -30.03 0.48
C TYR A 245 -0.95 -29.75 0.11
N GLU A 246 -1.26 -29.51 -1.16
CA GLU A 246 -2.64 -29.35 -1.65
C GLU A 246 -3.50 -30.56 -1.30
N LYS A 247 -3.03 -31.79 -1.56
CA LYS A 247 -3.77 -33.02 -1.19
C LYS A 247 -3.98 -33.17 0.31
N LYS A 248 -3.07 -32.64 1.13
CA LYS A 248 -3.24 -32.64 2.59
C LYS A 248 -4.36 -31.67 2.96
N ILE A 249 -4.34 -30.45 2.41
CA ILE A 249 -5.40 -29.45 2.60
C ILE A 249 -6.75 -29.99 2.12
N GLU A 250 -6.83 -30.60 0.94
CA GLU A 250 -8.07 -31.19 0.42
C GLU A 250 -8.68 -32.25 1.35
N LYS A 251 -7.83 -32.99 2.09
CA LYS A 251 -8.26 -34.09 2.96
C LYS A 251 -8.51 -33.69 4.40
N LYS A 252 -7.72 -32.74 4.93
CA LYS A 252 -7.69 -32.39 6.35
C LYS A 252 -8.06 -30.93 6.64
N GLY A 253 -8.16 -30.10 5.61
CA GLY A 253 -8.21 -28.64 5.76
C GLY A 253 -6.84 -28.05 6.14
N LEU A 254 -6.82 -26.73 6.38
CA LEU A 254 -5.59 -26.02 6.79
C LEU A 254 -5.14 -26.36 8.23
N GLN A 255 -6.07 -26.54 9.16
CA GLN A 255 -5.81 -26.84 10.57
C GLN A 255 -4.82 -25.87 11.24
N LEU A 256 -5.16 -24.58 11.24
CA LEU A 256 -4.25 -23.50 11.64
C LEU A 256 -3.99 -23.45 13.16
N GLY A 257 -4.85 -24.07 13.98
CA GLY A 257 -4.71 -24.12 15.44
C GLY A 257 -4.81 -22.75 16.10
N ILE A 258 -5.63 -21.85 15.56
CA ILE A 258 -5.82 -20.48 16.05
C ILE A 258 -7.05 -20.45 16.95
N ASP A 259 -6.85 -20.06 18.20
CA ASP A 259 -7.91 -20.09 19.22
C ASP A 259 -8.74 -18.80 19.28
N ARG A 260 -8.18 -17.67 18.82
CA ARG A 260 -8.80 -16.35 18.89
C ARG A 260 -8.59 -15.55 17.60
N ILE A 261 -9.66 -15.00 17.05
CA ILE A 261 -9.62 -14.13 15.87
C ILE A 261 -10.49 -12.89 16.06
N VAL A 262 -10.19 -11.85 15.28
CA VAL A 262 -11.11 -10.72 15.06
C VAL A 262 -11.76 -10.86 13.70
N ILE A 263 -13.08 -10.81 13.62
CA ILE A 263 -13.81 -10.76 12.35
C ILE A 263 -14.12 -9.30 12.03
N VAL A 264 -13.65 -8.82 10.88
CA VAL A 264 -13.78 -7.41 10.46
C VAL A 264 -14.81 -7.29 9.34
N ASN A 265 -15.80 -6.40 9.53
CA ASN A 265 -16.85 -6.03 8.56
C ASN A 265 -17.31 -7.18 7.64
N PRO A 266 -17.97 -8.23 8.17
CA PRO A 266 -18.54 -9.30 7.34
C PRO A 266 -19.40 -8.76 6.20
N PHE A 267 -19.02 -9.10 4.96
CA PHE A 267 -19.67 -8.55 3.78
C PHE A 267 -20.73 -9.50 3.21
N TYR A 268 -21.90 -8.97 2.86
CA TYR A 268 -22.89 -9.71 2.09
C TYR A 268 -23.48 -8.86 0.97
N LEU A 269 -23.51 -9.41 -0.25
CA LEU A 269 -24.12 -8.73 -1.40
C LEU A 269 -25.02 -9.66 -2.17
N ARG A 270 -26.26 -9.20 -2.40
CA ARG A 270 -27.18 -9.84 -3.34
C ARG A 270 -27.30 -9.01 -4.61
N ALA A 271 -26.84 -9.60 -5.71
CA ALA A 271 -26.86 -8.97 -7.02
C ALA A 271 -27.85 -9.66 -7.99
N ASP A 272 -28.60 -8.85 -8.73
CA ASP A 272 -29.48 -9.29 -9.82
C ASP A 272 -29.05 -8.63 -11.13
N SER A 273 -28.38 -9.40 -12.00
CA SER A 273 -27.85 -8.91 -13.27
C SER A 273 -28.91 -8.56 -14.33
N ARG A 274 -30.20 -8.67 -14.00
CA ARG A 274 -31.33 -8.35 -14.90
C ARG A 274 -31.76 -6.89 -14.83
N ASP A 275 -31.29 -6.14 -13.85
CA ASP A 275 -31.71 -4.77 -13.56
C ASP A 275 -30.57 -3.79 -13.86
N ARG A 276 -30.85 -2.57 -14.32
CA ARG A 276 -29.80 -1.53 -14.48
C ARG A 276 -29.13 -1.24 -13.14
N ASN A 277 -29.90 -1.34 -12.05
CA ASN A 277 -29.39 -1.34 -10.69
C ASN A 277 -29.21 -2.78 -10.22
N ASN A 278 -28.04 -3.34 -10.51
CA ASN A 278 -27.71 -4.74 -10.27
C ASN A 278 -27.68 -5.17 -8.79
N VAL A 279 -27.89 -4.26 -7.83
CA VAL A 279 -27.76 -4.51 -6.38
C VAL A 279 -29.12 -4.46 -5.69
N ARG A 280 -29.44 -5.49 -4.91
CA ARG A 280 -30.65 -5.56 -4.08
C ARG A 280 -30.31 -5.13 -2.65
N PHE A 281 -30.28 -3.82 -2.40
CA PHE A 281 -29.81 -3.24 -1.12
C PHE A 281 -30.53 -3.82 0.11
N ILE A 282 -31.87 -3.80 0.15
CA ILE A 282 -32.64 -4.32 1.30
C ILE A 282 -32.34 -5.81 1.55
N GLU A 283 -32.29 -6.61 0.48
CA GLU A 283 -31.98 -8.04 0.62
C GLU A 283 -30.51 -8.28 1.01
N SER A 284 -29.61 -7.34 0.67
CA SER A 284 -28.21 -7.40 1.05
C SER A 284 -28.04 -7.08 2.53
N GLU A 285 -28.68 -6.04 3.05
CA GLU A 285 -28.70 -5.71 4.49
C GLU A 285 -29.25 -6.86 5.33
N LEU A 286 -30.41 -7.40 4.95
CA LEU A 286 -31.02 -8.55 5.65
C LEU A 286 -30.15 -9.82 5.55
N GLY A 287 -29.44 -10.00 4.44
CA GLY A 287 -28.51 -11.11 4.24
C GLY A 287 -27.25 -10.97 5.08
N GLN A 288 -26.72 -9.75 5.19
CA GLN A 288 -25.56 -9.43 6.02
C GLN A 288 -25.86 -9.74 7.48
N GLU A 289 -27.03 -9.33 8.00
CA GLU A 289 -27.41 -9.63 9.38
C GLU A 289 -27.46 -11.15 9.66
N ARG A 290 -28.05 -11.92 8.73
CA ARG A 290 -28.08 -13.39 8.84
C ARG A 290 -26.69 -14.00 8.77
N PHE A 291 -25.82 -13.45 7.92
CA PHE A 291 -24.45 -13.92 7.76
C PHE A 291 -23.61 -13.66 9.02
N ARG A 292 -23.74 -12.47 9.61
CA ARG A 292 -23.11 -12.10 10.89
C ARG A 292 -23.55 -13.03 12.02
N GLN A 293 -24.86 -13.27 12.12
CA GLN A 293 -25.41 -14.18 13.13
C GLN A 293 -24.90 -15.61 12.92
N LEU A 294 -24.83 -16.08 11.68
CA LEU A 294 -24.29 -17.40 11.35
C LEU A 294 -22.81 -17.52 11.75
N LEU A 295 -21.99 -16.50 11.49
CA LEU A 295 -20.58 -16.49 11.91
C LEU A 295 -20.46 -16.62 13.44
N LYS A 296 -21.25 -15.85 14.21
CA LYS A 296 -21.30 -15.93 15.68
C LYS A 296 -21.73 -17.32 16.17
N GLU A 297 -22.78 -17.89 15.58
CA GLU A 297 -23.27 -19.22 15.92
C GLU A 297 -22.24 -20.32 15.65
N MET A 298 -21.57 -20.27 14.49
CA MET A 298 -20.58 -21.28 14.13
C MET A 298 -19.32 -21.16 14.97
N ALA A 299 -18.85 -19.94 15.24
CA ALA A 299 -17.72 -19.69 16.14
C ALA A 299 -17.98 -20.25 17.54
N ALA A 300 -19.17 -19.98 18.10
CA ALA A 300 -19.58 -20.50 19.40
C ALA A 300 -19.65 -22.04 19.41
N SER A 301 -20.17 -22.66 18.35
CA SER A 301 -20.25 -24.12 18.23
C SER A 301 -18.88 -24.81 18.17
N LEU A 302 -17.84 -24.06 17.77
CA LEU A 302 -16.46 -24.52 17.62
C LEU A 302 -15.56 -24.13 18.80
N GLU A 303 -16.10 -23.43 19.80
CA GLU A 303 -15.30 -22.84 20.89
C GLU A 303 -14.13 -21.99 20.35
N LEU A 304 -14.38 -21.27 19.25
CA LEU A 304 -13.46 -20.27 18.70
C LEU A 304 -13.78 -18.93 19.33
N ASP A 305 -12.79 -18.31 19.97
CA ASP A 305 -12.93 -16.98 20.54
C ASP A 305 -12.94 -15.93 19.43
N VAL A 306 -14.04 -15.18 19.34
CA VAL A 306 -14.27 -14.23 18.25
C VAL A 306 -14.74 -12.90 18.80
N GLN A 307 -14.00 -11.85 18.47
CA GLN A 307 -14.50 -10.49 18.51
C GLN A 307 -14.95 -10.08 17.11
N MET A 308 -16.16 -9.53 16.98
CA MET A 308 -16.64 -8.95 15.72
C MET A 308 -16.46 -7.43 15.79
N LEU A 309 -15.81 -6.85 14.78
CA LEU A 309 -15.71 -5.42 14.54
C LEU A 309 -16.49 -5.10 13.28
N ASP A 310 -17.67 -4.49 13.45
CA ASP A 310 -18.60 -4.21 12.37
C ASP A 310 -19.17 -2.81 12.53
N VAL A 311 -19.22 -2.05 11.44
CA VAL A 311 -19.86 -0.74 11.41
C VAL A 311 -21.33 -0.78 11.83
N ALA A 312 -22.02 -1.92 11.65
CA ALA A 312 -23.40 -2.11 12.05
C ALA A 312 -23.60 -2.17 13.57
N ASP A 313 -22.55 -2.43 14.35
CA ASP A 313 -22.61 -2.47 15.82
C ASP A 313 -22.24 -1.12 16.48
N LEU A 314 -21.82 -0.13 15.70
CA LEU A 314 -21.34 1.15 16.21
C LEU A 314 -22.46 2.03 16.78
N ARG A 315 -22.17 2.61 17.95
CA ARG A 315 -22.98 3.65 18.62
C ARG A 315 -22.40 5.03 18.37
N THR A 316 -23.19 6.07 18.70
CA THR A 316 -22.86 7.48 18.44
C THR A 316 -21.58 7.98 19.11
N ASP A 317 -21.09 7.28 20.13
CA ASP A 317 -19.90 7.62 20.92
C ASP A 317 -18.68 6.74 20.62
N GLN A 318 -18.78 5.77 19.71
CA GLN A 318 -17.71 4.81 19.39
C GLN A 318 -16.82 5.25 18.20
N SER A 319 -16.37 6.51 18.22
CA SER A 319 -15.52 7.04 17.14
C SER A 319 -14.14 6.36 17.04
N LEU A 320 -13.58 5.91 18.16
CA LEU A 320 -12.31 5.18 18.17
C LEU A 320 -12.42 3.82 17.46
N GLU A 321 -13.48 3.06 17.75
CA GLU A 321 -13.74 1.77 17.10
C GLU A 321 -14.05 1.94 15.61
N PHE A 322 -14.78 3.00 15.23
CA PHE A 322 -14.94 3.37 13.83
C PHE A 322 -13.59 3.60 13.12
N ASN A 323 -12.67 4.31 13.77
CA ASN A 323 -11.34 4.57 13.21
C ASN A 323 -10.50 3.28 13.09
N GLU A 324 -10.63 2.35 14.04
CA GLU A 324 -9.97 1.04 13.99
C GLU A 324 -10.49 0.21 12.81
N ILE A 325 -11.81 0.13 12.63
CA ILE A 325 -12.44 -0.55 11.50
C ILE A 325 -11.97 0.08 10.18
N ARG A 326 -11.93 1.42 10.10
CA ARG A 326 -11.44 2.13 8.91
C ARG A 326 -9.99 1.76 8.59
N LEU A 327 -9.10 1.82 9.59
CA LEU A 327 -7.67 1.49 9.42
C LEU A 327 -7.45 0.04 9.00
N LEU A 328 -8.19 -0.90 9.59
CA LEU A 328 -8.13 -2.32 9.24
C LEU A 328 -8.56 -2.57 7.78
N ASN A 329 -9.63 -1.92 7.32
CA ASN A 329 -10.05 -2.06 5.93
C ASN A 329 -9.09 -1.38 4.95
N ASP A 330 -8.59 -0.18 5.26
CA ASP A 330 -7.56 0.50 4.46
C ASP A 330 -6.30 -0.39 4.31
N TRP A 331 -5.87 -1.04 5.39
CA TRP A 331 -4.73 -1.96 5.38
C TRP A 331 -5.05 -3.24 4.59
N PHE A 332 -6.24 -3.83 4.78
CA PHE A 332 -6.67 -5.01 4.04
C PHE A 332 -6.74 -4.75 2.54
N ASP A 333 -7.37 -3.65 2.13
CA ASP A 333 -7.49 -3.25 0.71
C ASP A 333 -6.10 -3.11 0.09
N GLN A 334 -5.17 -2.47 0.80
CA GLN A 334 -3.77 -2.39 0.36
C GLN A 334 -3.16 -3.79 0.16
N GLN A 335 -3.25 -4.66 1.17
CA GLN A 335 -2.64 -6.00 1.13
C GLN A 335 -3.26 -6.89 0.04
N VAL A 336 -4.54 -6.69 -0.30
CA VAL A 336 -5.22 -7.40 -1.37
C VAL A 336 -4.84 -6.84 -2.75
N ASP A 337 -4.85 -5.52 -2.93
CA ASP A 337 -4.54 -4.88 -4.21
C ASP A 337 -3.07 -5.03 -4.62
N GLN A 338 -2.19 -5.18 -3.63
CA GLN A 338 -0.74 -5.23 -3.74
C GLN A 338 -0.17 -6.59 -3.26
N ASP A 339 -0.96 -7.66 -3.37
CA ASP A 339 -0.63 -8.99 -2.85
C ASP A 339 0.63 -9.62 -3.46
N ASP A 340 0.98 -9.21 -4.67
CA ASP A 340 2.17 -9.64 -5.40
C ASP A 340 3.44 -8.85 -5.05
N LEU A 341 3.31 -7.78 -4.27
CA LEU A 341 4.45 -6.94 -3.87
C LEU A 341 5.12 -7.43 -2.58
N SER A 342 4.53 -8.39 -1.84
CA SER A 342 5.05 -8.81 -0.51
C SER A 342 5.31 -7.60 0.39
N LEU A 343 4.26 -6.83 0.72
CA LEU A 343 4.37 -5.59 1.49
C LEU A 343 4.38 -5.86 2.98
N THR A 344 5.58 -5.80 3.55
CA THR A 344 5.78 -5.81 5.00
C THR A 344 6.88 -4.79 5.32
N PRO A 345 6.56 -3.64 5.94
CA PRO A 345 5.27 -3.29 6.56
C PRO A 345 4.21 -2.78 5.56
N GLY A 346 2.93 -2.87 5.95
CA GLY A 346 1.83 -2.16 5.30
C GLY A 346 1.78 -0.67 5.68
N PHE A 347 0.82 0.07 5.16
CA PHE A 347 0.58 1.45 5.57
C PHE A 347 0.00 1.49 6.98
N ASN A 348 0.53 2.38 7.82
CA ASN A 348 0.09 2.56 9.21
C ASN A 348 0.29 1.30 10.06
N GLN A 349 1.31 0.50 9.74
CA GLN A 349 1.53 -0.80 10.38
C GLN A 349 1.58 -0.70 11.91
N GLN A 350 2.21 0.34 12.45
CA GLN A 350 2.23 0.59 13.90
C GLN A 350 0.83 0.66 14.52
N LYS A 351 -0.13 1.31 13.86
CA LYS A 351 -1.52 1.39 14.34
C LYS A 351 -2.23 0.04 14.21
N ILE A 352 -1.90 -0.75 13.21
CA ILE A 352 -2.43 -2.11 13.03
C ILE A 352 -1.90 -3.03 14.12
N ASP A 353 -0.61 -2.90 14.47
CA ASP A 353 0.00 -3.65 15.57
C ASP A 353 -0.63 -3.25 16.93
N GLU A 354 -0.88 -1.96 17.16
CA GLU A 354 -1.61 -1.47 18.35
C GLU A 354 -3.04 -2.05 18.43
N ILE A 355 -3.72 -2.20 17.30
CA ILE A 355 -5.04 -2.85 17.23
C ILE A 355 -4.92 -4.35 17.56
N ALA A 356 -3.93 -5.05 17.01
CA ALA A 356 -3.68 -6.45 17.31
C ALA A 356 -3.41 -6.67 18.82
N ASP A 357 -2.59 -5.81 19.43
CA ASP A 357 -2.32 -5.79 20.86
C ASP A 357 -3.61 -5.58 21.68
N LYS A 358 -4.45 -4.60 21.29
CA LYS A 358 -5.73 -4.31 21.95
C LYS A 358 -6.67 -5.52 21.95
N TYR A 359 -6.74 -6.25 20.85
CA TYR A 359 -7.64 -7.40 20.72
C TYR A 359 -7.01 -8.73 21.17
N GLY A 360 -5.71 -8.74 21.51
CA GLY A 360 -4.99 -9.92 22.01
C GLY A 360 -4.84 -11.04 20.97
N THR A 361 -4.78 -10.69 19.69
CA THR A 361 -4.55 -11.63 18.60
C THR A 361 -4.01 -10.91 17.38
N ASP A 362 -3.15 -11.59 16.62
CA ASP A 362 -2.62 -11.09 15.34
C ASP A 362 -3.52 -11.50 14.16
N TYR A 363 -4.55 -12.31 14.42
CA TYR A 363 -5.35 -12.98 13.39
C TYR A 363 -6.67 -12.26 13.14
N PHE A 364 -6.79 -11.66 11.96
CA PHE A 364 -7.96 -10.91 11.52
C PHE A 364 -8.58 -11.55 10.27
N LEU A 365 -9.89 -11.75 10.29
CA LEU A 365 -10.65 -12.42 9.24
C LEU A 365 -11.57 -11.42 8.53
N TRP A 366 -11.48 -11.38 7.20
CA TRP A 366 -12.43 -10.70 6.32
C TRP A 366 -13.26 -11.72 5.55
N PRO A 367 -14.45 -12.07 6.04
CA PRO A 367 -15.36 -12.96 5.35
C PRO A 367 -16.31 -12.19 4.43
N GLY A 368 -16.67 -12.80 3.30
CA GLY A 368 -17.70 -12.25 2.45
C GLY A 368 -18.49 -13.28 1.67
N LEU A 369 -19.74 -12.92 1.37
CA LEU A 369 -20.70 -13.76 0.69
C LEU A 369 -21.42 -12.98 -0.41
N LEU A 370 -21.20 -13.36 -1.66
CA LEU A 370 -21.85 -12.74 -2.81
C LEU A 370 -22.79 -13.73 -3.49
N THR A 371 -24.01 -13.30 -3.76
CA THR A 371 -25.02 -14.11 -4.45
C THR A 371 -25.43 -13.44 -5.76
N ARG A 372 -25.47 -14.22 -6.85
CA ARG A 372 -25.93 -13.76 -8.18
C ARG A 372 -27.18 -14.51 -8.61
N GLN A 373 -28.22 -13.77 -8.97
CA GLN A 373 -29.50 -14.36 -9.35
C GLN A 373 -29.47 -15.05 -10.73
N GLN A 374 -28.74 -14.48 -11.72
CA GLN A 374 -28.51 -15.12 -13.02
C GLN A 374 -27.17 -15.88 -12.98
N GLY A 375 -27.19 -17.15 -13.43
CA GLY A 375 -26.02 -18.04 -13.41
C GLY A 375 -25.89 -18.95 -12.18
N LYS A 376 -26.74 -18.77 -11.15
CA LYS A 376 -26.67 -19.52 -9.87
C LYS A 376 -25.25 -19.47 -9.29
N GLY A 377 -24.69 -18.27 -9.10
CA GLY A 377 -23.36 -18.09 -8.55
C GLY A 377 -23.43 -17.71 -7.08
N LEU A 378 -22.82 -18.51 -6.22
CA LEU A 378 -22.55 -18.20 -4.82
C LEU A 378 -21.04 -18.13 -4.67
N ILE A 379 -20.54 -16.97 -4.25
CA ILE A 379 -19.12 -16.77 -3.93
C ILE A 379 -19.01 -16.61 -2.43
N LEU A 380 -18.24 -17.48 -1.79
CA LEU A 380 -17.90 -17.35 -0.37
C LEU A 380 -16.39 -17.26 -0.25
N TYR A 381 -15.91 -16.23 0.42
CA TYR A 381 -14.51 -16.09 0.77
C TYR A 381 -14.33 -15.84 2.27
N ALA A 382 -13.19 -16.29 2.77
CA ALA A 382 -12.76 -16.11 4.15
C ALA A 382 -11.23 -15.93 4.11
N LEU A 383 -10.80 -14.67 4.11
CA LEU A 383 -9.38 -14.30 4.06
C LEU A 383 -8.90 -13.99 5.47
N LEU A 384 -8.00 -14.83 5.98
CA LEU A 384 -7.39 -14.65 7.30
C LEU A 384 -6.01 -14.04 7.12
N PHE A 385 -5.70 -12.98 7.84
CA PHE A 385 -4.37 -12.38 7.89
C PHE A 385 -3.79 -12.51 9.29
N ASP A 386 -2.51 -12.84 9.37
CA ASP A 386 -1.64 -12.37 10.44
C ASP A 386 -1.24 -10.93 10.10
N VAL A 387 -1.81 -9.98 10.83
CA VAL A 387 -1.66 -8.55 10.50
C VAL A 387 -0.28 -8.00 10.82
N ARG A 388 0.51 -8.65 11.69
CA ARG A 388 1.89 -8.23 11.98
C ARG A 388 2.85 -8.62 10.88
N THR A 389 2.70 -9.84 10.37
CA THR A 389 3.61 -10.36 9.35
C THR A 389 3.11 -10.08 7.92
N GLY A 390 1.84 -9.70 7.77
CA GLY A 390 1.17 -9.59 6.46
C GLY A 390 0.87 -10.94 5.82
N LYS A 391 1.12 -12.06 6.53
CA LYS A 391 0.88 -13.40 5.98
C LYS A 391 -0.63 -13.63 5.85
N ARG A 392 -1.08 -13.95 4.64
CA ARG A 392 -2.48 -14.31 4.36
C ARG A 392 -2.67 -15.81 4.19
N GLU A 393 -3.81 -16.30 4.66
CA GLU A 393 -4.33 -17.63 4.38
C GLU A 393 -5.75 -17.48 3.81
N ALA A 394 -5.96 -17.94 2.58
CA ALA A 394 -7.29 -18.03 1.99
C ALA A 394 -7.99 -19.29 2.53
N VAL A 395 -8.55 -19.18 3.74
CA VAL A 395 -9.23 -20.29 4.43
C VAL A 395 -10.37 -20.84 3.59
N LYS A 396 -11.05 -19.96 2.87
CA LYS A 396 -12.06 -20.32 1.88
C LYS A 396 -12.06 -19.34 0.71
N PHE A 397 -12.21 -19.86 -0.50
CA PHE A 397 -12.52 -19.09 -1.70
C PHE A 397 -13.27 -20.00 -2.69
N ASP A 398 -14.58 -20.12 -2.50
CA ASP A 398 -15.41 -21.04 -3.28
C ASP A 398 -16.32 -20.29 -4.25
N TYR A 399 -16.35 -20.77 -5.50
CA TYR A 399 -17.36 -20.39 -6.49
C TYR A 399 -18.31 -21.58 -6.72
N LEU A 400 -19.51 -21.48 -6.18
CA LEU A 400 -20.52 -22.54 -6.25
C LEU A 400 -21.56 -22.19 -7.32
N HIS A 401 -21.75 -23.10 -8.27
CA HIS A 401 -22.77 -22.99 -9.32
C HIS A 401 -24.17 -23.38 -8.80
N LYS A 402 -24.51 -22.93 -7.58
CA LYS A 402 -25.76 -23.19 -6.90
C LYS A 402 -26.38 -21.89 -6.41
N ARG A 403 -27.71 -21.88 -6.27
CA ARG A 403 -28.38 -20.81 -5.54
C ARG A 403 -27.99 -20.89 -4.08
N GLU A 404 -28.02 -19.75 -3.41
CA GLU A 404 -27.91 -19.68 -1.97
C GLU A 404 -28.95 -20.60 -1.32
N GLN A 405 -28.47 -21.50 -0.47
CA GLN A 405 -29.26 -22.38 0.37
C GLN A 405 -28.66 -22.34 1.77
N ALA A 406 -29.50 -22.15 2.79
CA ALA A 406 -29.04 -21.92 4.16
C ALA A 406 -28.09 -23.01 4.68
N TYR A 407 -28.38 -24.28 4.39
CA TYR A 407 -27.53 -25.40 4.81
C TYR A 407 -26.16 -25.38 4.12
N LEU A 408 -26.09 -24.91 2.87
CA LEU A 408 -24.85 -24.82 2.11
C LEU A 408 -23.97 -23.73 2.72
N VAL A 409 -24.52 -22.52 2.89
CA VAL A 409 -23.78 -21.40 3.51
C VAL A 409 -23.30 -21.79 4.91
N ARG A 410 -24.18 -22.40 5.73
CA ARG A 410 -23.81 -22.89 7.06
C ARG A 410 -22.65 -23.89 7.03
N ALA A 411 -22.67 -24.86 6.12
CA ALA A 411 -21.59 -25.84 5.99
C ALA A 411 -20.25 -25.18 5.61
N HIS A 412 -20.25 -24.24 4.67
CA HIS A 412 -19.02 -23.54 4.25
C HIS A 412 -18.49 -22.59 5.33
N VAL A 413 -19.36 -21.90 6.07
CA VAL A 413 -18.96 -21.05 7.21
C VAL A 413 -18.40 -21.90 8.35
N TYR A 414 -19.07 -22.99 8.70
CA TYR A 414 -18.58 -23.94 9.71
C TYR A 414 -17.21 -24.48 9.33
N ASP A 415 -17.05 -24.94 8.09
CA ASP A 415 -15.78 -25.47 7.61
C ASP A 415 -14.66 -24.42 7.65
N ALA A 416 -14.93 -23.17 7.24
CA ALA A 416 -13.93 -22.11 7.31
C ALA A 416 -13.46 -21.86 8.75
N LEU A 417 -14.37 -21.69 9.71
CA LEU A 417 -14.01 -21.48 11.10
C LEU A 417 -13.37 -22.73 11.74
N PHE A 418 -13.81 -23.92 11.35
CA PHE A 418 -13.22 -25.18 11.79
C PHE A 418 -11.77 -25.31 11.33
N GLN A 419 -11.45 -24.93 10.10
CA GLN A 419 -10.07 -24.93 9.59
C GLN A 419 -9.16 -23.95 10.33
N ILE A 420 -9.70 -22.84 10.83
CA ILE A 420 -8.97 -21.88 11.67
C ILE A 420 -8.68 -22.49 13.05
N LYS A 421 -9.71 -23.04 13.70
CA LYS A 421 -9.63 -23.56 15.08
C LYS A 421 -8.87 -24.88 15.20
N SER A 422 -9.11 -25.80 14.28
CA SER A 422 -8.56 -27.16 14.36
C SER A 422 -7.03 -27.16 14.26
N LYS A 423 -6.39 -28.13 14.92
CA LYS A 423 -4.94 -28.33 14.92
C LYS A 423 -4.61 -29.69 14.30
N GLU A 424 -3.47 -29.79 13.62
CA GLU A 424 -3.00 -31.04 13.00
C GLU A 424 -2.75 -32.18 13.99
#